data_AF-A0AAX4FTK7-F1
#
_entry.id   AF-A0AAX4FTK7-F1
#
_cell.length_a   1.000
_cell.length_b   1.000
_cell.length_c   1.000
_cell.angle_alpha   90.00
_cell.angle_beta   90.00
_cell.angle_gamma   90.00
#
_symmetry.space_group_name_H-M   'P 1'
#
loop_
_entity.id
_entity.type
_entity.pdbx_description
1 polymer ?
#
loop_
_entity_poly.entity_id
_entity_poly.type
_entity_poly.pdbx_seq_one_letter_code
_entity_poly.pdbx_strand_id
1 'polypeptide(L)' 'MSSSSSEAGNQIKRIPVKEPTWRDLHNLKEAGQSYDELLSQMIRREQDYRDWRMIAEIDETGEFVAFDPDDILQDD' A
#
# COMPACT_ATOMS: atom_id res chain seq x y z
N MET A 1 -25.89 -28.62 -2.45
CA MET A 1 -24.87 -27.97 -3.29
C MET A 1 -24.47 -26.67 -2.61
N SER A 2 -23.51 -26.76 -1.70
CA SER A 2 -22.92 -25.64 -0.93
C SER A 2 -21.63 -26.26 -0.38
N SER A 3 -20.43 -25.72 -0.55
CA SER A 3 -19.99 -24.35 -0.40
C SER A 3 -18.57 -24.26 -0.98
N SER A 4 -18.37 -23.46 -2.03
CA SER A 4 -17.07 -23.32 -2.71
C SER A 4 -16.55 -21.89 -2.63
N SER A 5 -16.59 -21.27 -1.45
CA SER A 5 -16.15 -19.88 -1.26
C SER A 5 -14.95 -19.71 -0.34
N SER A 6 -14.25 -20.78 0.04
CA SER A 6 -13.13 -20.73 0.99
C SER A 6 -11.83 -21.28 0.42
N GLU A 7 -11.46 -20.90 -0.81
CA GLU A 7 -10.21 -21.36 -1.45
C GLU A 7 -9.40 -20.21 -2.11
N ALA A 8 -9.75 -18.95 -1.84
CA ALA A 8 -8.99 -17.78 -2.32
C ALA A 8 -7.89 -17.32 -1.33
N GLY A 9 -7.84 -17.87 -0.11
CA GLY A 9 -7.06 -17.32 1.00
C GLY A 9 -5.58 -17.72 1.06
N ASN A 10 -5.05 -18.51 0.11
CA ASN A 10 -3.66 -18.96 0.17
C ASN A 10 -3.00 -19.15 -1.21
N GLN A 11 -3.44 -18.40 -2.22
CA GLN A 11 -2.85 -18.53 -3.55
C GLN A 11 -1.49 -17.84 -3.60
N ILE A 12 -0.41 -18.62 -3.52
CA ILE A 12 0.95 -18.10 -3.67
C ILE A 12 1.16 -17.61 -5.11
N LYS A 13 1.32 -16.29 -5.27
CA LYS A 13 1.76 -15.66 -6.53
C LYS A 13 3.28 -15.56 -6.53
N ARG A 14 3.93 -15.90 -7.65
CA ARG A 14 5.39 -15.85 -7.79
C ARG A 14 5.81 -14.56 -8.50
N ILE A 15 6.76 -13.83 -7.92
CA ILE A 15 7.37 -12.65 -8.53
C ILE A 15 8.80 -13.03 -8.93
N PRO A 16 9.13 -13.11 -10.23
CA PRO A 16 10.51 -13.34 -10.64
C PRO A 16 11.35 -12.11 -10.34
N VAL A 17 12.48 -12.31 -9.65
CA VAL A 17 13.43 -11.27 -9.29
C VAL A 17 14.82 -11.63 -9.79
N LYS A 18 15.66 -10.63 -10.04
CA LYS A 18 17.07 -10.84 -10.36
C LYS A 18 17.82 -11.29 -9.11
N GLU A 19 18.90 -12.01 -9.30
CA GLU A 19 19.72 -12.55 -8.20
C GLU A 19 20.23 -11.46 -7.23
N PRO A 20 20.72 -10.28 -7.70
CA PRO A 20 21.13 -9.21 -6.78
C PRO A 20 19.97 -8.70 -5.91
N THR A 21 18.82 -8.45 -6.54
CA THR A 21 17.60 -8.01 -5.84
C THR A 21 17.13 -9.06 -4.82
N TRP A 22 17.26 -10.34 -5.15
CA TRP A 22 16.93 -11.42 -4.22
C TRP A 22 17.87 -11.43 -3.00
N ARG A 23 19.17 -11.22 -3.20
CA ARG A 23 20.14 -11.06 -2.10
C ARG A 23 19.81 -9.85 -1.24
N ASP A 24 19.47 -8.72 -1.84
CA ASP A 24 19.11 -7.50 -1.11
C ASP A 24 17.85 -7.72 -0.27
N LEU A 25 16.82 -8.35 -0.82
CA LEU A 25 15.62 -8.74 -0.07
C LEU A 25 15.95 -9.70 1.07
N HIS A 26 16.90 -10.62 0.88
CA HIS A 26 17.35 -11.51 1.95
C HIS A 26 18.07 -10.75 3.08
N ASN A 27 18.93 -9.79 2.74
CA ASN A 27 19.67 -8.99 3.71
C ASN A 27 18.78 -8.02 4.49
N LEU A 28 17.70 -7.52 3.88
CA LEU A 28 16.71 -6.66 4.53
C LEU A 28 15.80 -7.40 5.51
N LYS A 29 15.76 -8.73 5.41
CA LYS A 29 14.84 -9.57 6.15
C LYS A 29 15.30 -9.77 7.59
N GLU A 30 14.39 -9.65 8.55
CA GLU A 30 14.65 -9.92 9.96
C GLU A 30 14.65 -11.43 10.29
N ALA A 31 15.27 -11.80 11.41
CA ALA A 31 15.29 -13.18 11.88
C ALA A 31 13.87 -13.68 12.18
N GLY A 32 13.47 -14.78 11.53
CA GLY A 32 12.13 -15.38 11.69
C GLY A 32 11.02 -14.73 10.85
N GLN A 33 11.29 -13.59 10.19
CA GLN A 33 10.34 -12.96 9.29
C GLN A 33 10.11 -13.85 8.04
N SER A 34 9.02 -13.64 7.31
CA SER A 34 8.77 -14.17 5.98
C SER A 34 9.00 -13.09 4.91
N TYR A 35 9.16 -13.49 3.65
CA TYR A 35 9.24 -12.50 2.56
C TYR A 35 7.92 -11.76 2.36
N ASP A 36 6.79 -12.41 2.65
CA ASP A 36 5.47 -11.80 2.55
C ASP A 36 5.29 -10.68 3.59
N GLU A 37 5.73 -10.91 4.83
CA GLU A 37 5.74 -9.88 5.88
C GLU A 37 6.68 -8.72 5.53
N LEU A 38 7.88 -9.00 5.03
CA LEU A 38 8.82 -7.96 4.59
C LEU A 38 8.22 -7.11 3.48
N LEU A 39 7.69 -7.75 2.43
CA LEU A 39 7.09 -7.04 1.30
C LEU A 39 5.87 -6.23 1.73
N SER A 40 5.03 -6.77 2.62
CA SER A 40 3.87 -6.06 3.17
C SER A 40 4.30 -4.79 3.93
N GLN A 41 5.37 -4.86 4.72
CA GLN A 41 5.93 -3.69 5.41
C GLN A 41 6.50 -2.66 4.43
N MET A 42 7.22 -3.11 3.40
CA MET A 42 7.76 -2.23 2.36
C MET A 42 6.66 -1.52 1.58
N ILE A 43 5.59 -2.23 1.21
CA ILE A 43 4.41 -1.66 0.53
C ILE A 43 3.79 -0.56 1.39
N ARG A 44 3.57 -0.83 2.68
CA ARG A 44 3.00 0.16 3.59
C ARG A 44 3.87 1.42 3.69
N ARG A 45 5.18 1.26 3.83
CA ARG A 45 6.11 2.41 3.88
C ARG A 45 6.06 3.26 2.61
N GLU A 46 5.98 2.63 1.44
CA GLU A 46 5.87 3.34 0.16
C GLU A 46 4.52 4.09 0.04
N GLN A 47 3.43 3.49 0.51
CA GLN A 47 2.11 4.15 0.56
C GLN A 47 2.14 5.35 1.49
N ASP A 48 2.61 5.15 2.73
CA ASP A 48 2.73 6.22 3.72
C ASP A 48 3.57 7.39 3.16
N TYR A 49 4.67 7.09 2.47
CA TYR A 49 5.51 8.10 1.81
C TYR A 49 4.77 8.87 0.71
N ARG A 50 3.99 8.18 -0.13
CA ARG A 50 3.21 8.82 -1.20
C ARG A 50 2.11 9.70 -0.65
N ASP A 51 1.41 9.24 0.38
CA ASP A 51 0.34 9.99 1.03
C ASP A 51 0.91 11.26 1.68
N TRP A 52 2.02 11.12 2.40
CA TRP A 52 2.74 12.27 2.95
C TRP A 52 3.18 13.26 1.87
N ARG A 53 3.72 12.76 0.76
CA ARG A 53 4.15 13.61 -0.35
C ARG A 53 2.98 14.37 -0.97
N MET A 54 1.84 13.71 -1.15
CA MET A 54 0.62 14.35 -1.65
C MET A 54 0.16 15.47 -0.72
N ILE A 55 0.10 15.21 0.59
CA ILE A 55 -0.30 16.21 1.58
C ILE A 55 0.66 17.40 1.57
N ALA A 56 1.97 17.14 1.52
CA ALA A 56 2.98 18.20 1.47
C ALA A 56 2.85 19.06 0.19
N GLU A 57 2.55 18.45 -0.95
CA GLU A 57 2.31 19.18 -2.21
C GLU A 57 1.06 20.06 -2.14
N ILE A 58 -0.03 19.57 -1.52
CA ILE A 58 -1.25 20.35 -1.28
C ILE A 58 -0.96 21.52 -0.33
N ASP A 59 -0.17 21.30 0.72
CA ASP A 59 0.21 22.37 1.66
C ASP A 59 1.05 23.46 0.97
N GLU A 60 1.95 23.07 0.07
CA GLU A 60 2.81 24.01 -0.65
C GLU A 60 2.09 24.77 -1.77
N THR A 61 1.17 24.12 -2.48
CA THR A 61 0.59 24.65 -3.73
C THR A 61 -0.92 24.92 -3.69
N GLY A 62 -1.60 24.42 -2.66
CA GLY A 62 -3.06 24.44 -2.58
C GLY A 62 -3.62 25.77 -2.09
N GLU A 63 -4.80 26.11 -2.60
CA GLU A 63 -5.65 27.15 -2.04
C GLU A 63 -6.63 26.51 -1.06
N PHE A 64 -6.42 26.74 0.24
CA PHE A 64 -7.31 26.21 1.29
C PHE A 64 -8.57 27.07 1.39
N VAL A 65 -9.70 26.52 0.95
CA VAL A 65 -11.03 27.13 1.08
C VAL A 65 -11.77 26.57 2.30
N ALA A 66 -12.66 27.36 2.88
CA ALA A 66 -13.51 26.91 3.97
C ALA A 66 -14.45 25.80 3.47
N PHE A 67 -14.56 24.71 4.23
CA PHE A 67 -15.48 23.63 3.93
C PHE A 67 -16.90 24.05 4.30
N ASP A 68 -17.80 24.10 3.30
CA ASP A 68 -19.24 24.27 3.50
C ASP A 68 -19.97 22.96 3.12
N PRO A 69 -20.58 22.24 4.08
CA PRO A 69 -21.29 21.01 3.78
C PRO A 69 -22.53 21.21 2.89
N ASP A 70 -23.10 22.43 2.85
CA ASP A 70 -24.28 22.72 2.03
C ASP A 70 -23.92 22.81 0.53
N ASP A 71 -22.65 23.01 0.16
CA ASP A 71 -22.20 23.03 -1.24
C ASP A 71 -22.16 21.64 -1.89
N ILE A 72 -21.99 20.58 -1.09
CA ILE A 72 -21.86 19.19 -1.59
C ILE A 72 -23.22 18.50 -1.70
N LEU A 73 -24.20 18.97 -0.91
CA LEU A 73 -25.56 18.43 -0.88
C LEU A 73 -26.47 19.03 -1.97
N GLN A 74 -25.97 19.97 -2.78
CA GLN A 74 -26.72 20.62 -3.86
C GLN A 74 -26.60 19.90 -5.22
N ASP A 75 -25.70 18.92 -5.35
CA ASP A 75 -25.60 18.06 -6.54
C ASP A 75 -26.52 16.84 -6.39
N ASP A 76 -27.84 17.05 -6.51
CA ASP A 76 -28.88 16.02 -6.76
C ASP A 76 -29.30 16.01 -8.24
#